data_AF-A0A537MWE8-F1
#
_entry.id   AF-A0A537MWE8-F1
#
_cell.length_a   1.000
_cell.length_b   1.000
_cell.length_c   1.000
_cell.angle_alpha   90.00
_cell.angle_beta   90.00
_cell.angle_gamma   90.00
#
_symmetry.space_group_name_H-M   'P 1'
#
loop_
_entity.id
_entity.type
_entity.pdbx_description
1 polymer ?
#
loop_
_entity_poly.entity_id
_entity_poly.type
_entity_poly.pdbx_seq_one_letter_code
_entity_poly.pdbx_strand_id
1 'polypeptide(L)' 'TRALAVAKEVGFDVARLEKDMTSEEVKAQLEESFKLAEALGLNGTPSYVVGSDVVIGAVGLPALKEKVNTARCGKATC' A
#
# COMPACT_ATOMS: atom_id res chain seq x y z
N THR A 1 -11.97 18.46 -4.23
CA THR A 1 -11.99 17.64 -2.99
C THR A 1 -10.81 18.04 -2.11
N ARG A 2 -10.75 17.60 -0.83
CA ARG A 2 -9.55 17.82 0.02
C ARG A 2 -8.29 17.22 -0.62
N ALA A 3 -8.40 16.07 -1.27
CA ALA A 3 -7.31 15.43 -1.99
C ALA A 3 -6.75 16.29 -3.14
N LEU A 4 -7.62 16.89 -3.97
CA LEU A 4 -7.18 17.78 -5.06
C LEU A 4 -6.53 19.08 -4.55
N ALA A 5 -6.98 19.59 -3.41
CA ALA A 5 -6.35 20.76 -2.78
C ALA A 5 -4.91 20.44 -2.35
N VAL A 6 -4.70 19.32 -1.66
CA VAL A 6 -3.35 18.86 -1.27
C VAL A 6 -2.50 18.57 -2.50
N ALA A 7 -3.06 17.94 -3.54
CA ALA A 7 -2.34 17.68 -4.78
C ALA A 7 -1.78 18.98 -5.41
N LYS A 8 -2.58 20.05 -5.42
CA LYS A 8 -2.13 21.38 -5.86
C LYS A 8 -1.02 21.94 -4.96
N GLU A 9 -1.18 21.83 -3.64
CA GLU A 9 -0.19 22.32 -2.66
C GLU A 9 1.17 21.66 -2.81
N VAL A 10 1.20 20.36 -3.15
CA VAL A 10 2.46 19.62 -3.39
C VAL A 10 2.95 19.70 -4.84
N GLY A 11 2.33 20.54 -5.68
CA GLY A 11 2.84 20.93 -7.00
C GLY A 11 2.34 20.11 -8.19
N PHE A 12 1.28 19.31 -8.06
CA PHE A 12 0.71 18.58 -9.19
C PHE A 12 -0.12 19.48 -10.12
N ASP A 13 -0.10 19.15 -11.41
CA ASP A 13 -1.07 19.65 -12.38
C ASP A 13 -2.43 19.00 -12.14
N VAL A 14 -3.34 19.79 -11.57
CA VAL A 14 -4.68 19.33 -11.19
C VAL A 14 -5.52 18.95 -12.41
N ALA A 15 -5.40 19.68 -13.53
CA ALA A 15 -6.19 19.41 -14.73
C ALA A 15 -5.77 18.08 -15.37
N ARG A 16 -4.46 17.82 -15.40
CA ARG A 16 -3.94 16.50 -15.79
C ARG A 16 -4.39 15.41 -14.83
N LEU A 17 -4.31 15.64 -13.52
CA LEU A 17 -4.69 14.64 -12.52
C LEU A 17 -6.16 14.24 -12.66
N GLU A 18 -7.06 15.21 -12.84
CA GLU A 18 -8.50 14.94 -13.04
C GLU A 18 -8.75 14.08 -14.29
N LYS A 19 -8.01 14.32 -15.36
CA LYS A 19 -8.06 13.48 -16.57
C LYS A 19 -7.56 12.07 -16.27
N ASP A 20 -6.36 11.96 -15.70
CA ASP A 20 -5.67 10.69 -15.47
C ASP A 20 -6.45 9.79 -14.48
N MET A 21 -7.13 10.39 -13.48
CA MET A 21 -7.99 9.69 -12.52
C MET A 21 -9.13 8.89 -13.16
N THR A 22 -9.52 9.21 -14.39
CA THR A 22 -10.60 8.51 -15.11
C THR A 22 -10.09 7.53 -16.16
N SER A 23 -8.77 7.45 -16.33
CA SER A 23 -8.13 6.59 -17.33
C SER A 23 -8.34 5.11 -17.05
N GLU A 24 -8.36 4.31 -18.11
CA GLU A 24 -8.42 2.85 -18.02
C GLU A 24 -7.17 2.27 -17.35
N GLU A 25 -6.02 2.93 -17.48
CA GLU A 25 -4.77 2.53 -16.82
C GLU A 25 -4.91 2.57 -15.28
N VAL A 26 -5.45 3.66 -14.73
CA VAL A 26 -5.67 3.79 -13.29
C VAL A 26 -6.69 2.76 -12.80
N LYS A 27 -7.76 2.50 -13.55
CA LYS A 27 -8.73 1.44 -13.21
C LYS A 27 -8.08 0.07 -13.18
N ALA A 28 -7.28 -0.26 -14.20
CA ALA A 28 -6.57 -1.53 -14.29
C ALA A 28 -5.61 -1.74 -13.11
N GLN A 29 -4.86 -0.71 -12.69
CA GLN A 29 -3.98 -0.81 -11.51
C GLN A 29 -4.75 -1.01 -10.20
N LEU A 30 -5.91 -0.37 -10.04
CA LEU A 30 -6.77 -0.59 -8.88
C LEU A 30 -7.29 -2.03 -8.84
N GLU A 31 -7.75 -2.56 -9.98
CA GLU A 31 -8.20 -3.95 -10.11
C GLU A 31 -7.07 -4.95 -9.83
N GLU A 32 -5.86 -4.70 -10.34
CA GLU A 32 -4.68 -5.54 -10.06
C GLU A 32 -4.36 -5.56 -8.56
N SER A 33 -4.41 -4.40 -7.91
CA SER A 33 -4.19 -4.29 -6.46
C SER A 33 -5.23 -5.08 -5.66
N PHE A 34 -6.50 -5.03 -6.06
CA PHE A 34 -7.57 -5.83 -5.43
C PHE A 34 -7.37 -7.34 -5.63
N LYS A 35 -7.00 -7.77 -6.85
CA LYS A 35 -6.71 -9.19 -7.13
C LYS A 35 -5.54 -9.71 -6.30
N LEU A 36 -4.50 -8.90 -6.13
CA LEU A 36 -3.37 -9.25 -5.27
C LEU A 36 -3.80 -9.36 -3.80
N ALA A 37 -4.64 -8.43 -3.33
CA ALA A 37 -5.18 -8.49 -1.97
C ALA A 37 -6.00 -9.76 -1.74
N GLU A 38 -6.88 -10.14 -2.68
CA GLU A 38 -7.66 -11.38 -2.62
C GLU A 38 -6.77 -12.62 -2.61
N ALA A 39 -5.80 -12.69 -3.54
CA ALA A 39 -4.89 -13.83 -3.67
C ALA A 39 -4.02 -14.05 -2.42
N LEU A 40 -3.71 -12.97 -1.68
CA LEU A 40 -2.95 -13.02 -0.43
C LEU A 40 -3.85 -13.12 0.82
N GLY A 41 -5.18 -13.17 0.66
CA GLY A 41 -6.13 -13.23 1.78
C GLY A 41 -6.20 -11.95 2.62
N LEU A 42 -5.84 -10.79 2.05
CA LEU A 42 -5.92 -9.50 2.72
C LEU A 42 -7.38 -9.05 2.81
N ASN A 43 -7.94 -9.06 4.01
CA ASN A 43 -9.34 -8.73 4.26
C ASN A 43 -9.58 -7.32 4.84
N GLY A 44 -8.52 -6.51 4.96
CA GLY A 44 -8.61 -5.18 5.53
C GLY A 44 -7.33 -4.37 5.36
N THR A 45 -7.44 -3.07 5.58
CA THR A 45 -6.30 -2.14 5.60
C THR A 45 -6.13 -1.55 7.01
N PRO A 46 -4.89 -1.29 7.46
CA PRO A 46 -3.63 -1.59 6.77
C PRO A 46 -3.30 -3.09 6.80
N SER A 47 -2.60 -3.55 5.76
CA SER A 47 -1.99 -4.88 5.66
C SER A 47 -0.60 -4.75 5.02
N TYR A 48 0.31 -5.66 5.35
CA TYR A 48 1.70 -5.63 4.92
C TYR A 48 2.16 -7.01 4.46
N VAL A 49 3.10 -7.05 3.50
CA VAL A 49 3.80 -8.26 3.07
C VAL A 49 5.28 -8.07 3.38
N VAL A 50 5.88 -8.98 4.14
CA VAL A 50 7.28 -8.93 4.60
C VAL A 50 7.97 -10.24 4.27
N GLY A 51 8.75 -10.27 3.19
CA GLY A 51 9.29 -11.53 2.68
C GLY A 51 8.16 -12.46 2.25
N SER A 52 8.04 -13.61 2.90
CA SER A 52 6.97 -14.59 2.69
C SER A 52 5.80 -14.44 3.66
N ASP A 53 5.90 -13.53 4.63
CA ASP A 53 4.88 -13.32 5.66
C ASP A 53 3.86 -12.27 5.25
N VAL A 54 2.59 -12.55 5.53
CA VAL A 54 1.50 -11.58 5.47
C VAL A 54 1.17 -11.11 6.89
N VAL A 55 1.09 -9.80 7.08
CA VAL A 55 0.76 -9.15 8.35
C VAL A 55 -0.49 -8.32 8.18
N ILE A 56 -1.60 -8.76 8.76
CA ILE A 56 -2.91 -8.13 8.63
C ILE A 56 -3.16 -7.20 9.83
N GLY A 57 -3.61 -5.99 9.55
CA GLY A 57 -4.00 -5.00 10.56
C GLY A 57 -2.87 -4.07 11.02
N ALA A 58 -3.26 -3.07 11.79
CA ALA A 58 -2.34 -2.09 12.35
C ALA A 58 -1.55 -2.66 13.54
N VAL A 59 -0.48 -3.41 13.26
CA VAL A 59 0.37 -4.05 14.30
C VAL A 59 1.40 -3.11 14.93
N GLY A 60 1.62 -1.93 14.34
CA GLY A 60 2.57 -0.93 14.82
C GLY A 60 4.04 -1.22 14.48
N LEU A 61 4.89 -0.22 14.72
CA LEU A 61 6.31 -0.25 14.37
C LEU A 61 7.11 -1.41 15.00
N PRO A 62 6.93 -1.76 16.29
CA PRO A 62 7.72 -2.82 16.91
C PRO A 62 7.53 -4.18 16.23
N ALA A 63 6.28 -4.57 15.96
CA ALA A 63 5.95 -5.83 15.30
C ALA A 63 6.47 -5.87 13.84
N LEU A 64 6.36 -4.74 13.11
CA LEU A 64 6.91 -4.66 11.75
C LEU A 64 8.43 -4.81 11.74
N LYS A 65 9.15 -4.20 12.70
CA LYS A 65 10.61 -4.36 12.81
C LYS A 65 11.00 -5.82 13.06
N GLU A 66 10.29 -6.50 13.95
CA GLU A 66 10.52 -7.92 14.24
C GLU A 66 10.32 -8.79 12.99
N LYS A 67 9.24 -8.55 12.23
CA LYS A 67 8.98 -9.26 10.97
C LYS A 67 10.07 -9.02 9.94
N VAL A 68 10.55 -7.79 9.81
CA VAL A 68 11.66 -7.45 8.90
C VAL A 68 12.96 -8.12 9.34
N ASN A 69 13.29 -8.13 10.63
CA ASN A 69 14.49 -8.80 11.14
C ASN A 69 14.43 -10.32 10.91
N THR A 70 13.26 -10.92 11.18
CA THR A 70 13.03 -12.35 10.92
C THR A 70 13.22 -12.67 9.44
N ALA A 71 12.67 -11.87 8.53
CA ALA A 71 12.84 -12.07 7.09
C ALA A 71 14.30 -11.89 6.61
N ARG A 72 15.10 -11.05 7.29
CA ARG A 72 16.49 -10.76 6.91
C ARG A 72 17.51 -11.73 7.49
N CYS A 73 17.39 -12.07 8.77
CA CYS A 73 18.40 -12.83 9.51
C CYS A 73 17.84 -14.01 10.33
N GLY A 74 16.54 -14.31 10.22
CA GLY A 74 15.90 -15.43 10.90
C GLY A 74 15.74 -15.26 12.42
N LYS A 75 15.92 -14.05 12.95
CA LYS A 75 15.86 -13.73 14.38
C LYS A 75 15.09 -12.42 14.61
N ALA A 76 14.54 -12.25 15.81
CA ALA A 76 13.82 -11.03 16.21
C ALA A 76 14.70 -9.76 16.17
N THR A 77 16.02 -9.92 16.36
CA THR A 77 17.00 -8.84 16.25
C THR A 77 18.17 -9.29 15.38
N CYS A 78 18.44 -8.50 14.36
CA CYS A 78 19.75 -8.34 13.77
C CYS A 78 20.37 -7.08 14.41
#